data_AF-A0A7Y1TRY8-F1
#
_entry.id   AF-A0A7Y1TRY8-F1
#
_cell.length_a   1.000
_cell.length_b   1.000
_cell.length_c   1.000
_cell.angle_alpha   90.00
_cell.angle_beta   90.00
_cell.angle_gamma   90.00
#
_symmetry.space_group_name_H-M   'P 1'
#
loop_
_entity.id
_entity.type
_entity.pdbx_description
1 polymer ?
#
loop_
_entity_poly.entity_id
_entity_poly.type
_entity_poly.pdbx_seq_one_letter_code
_entity_poly.pdbx_strand_id
1 'polypeptide(L)'
;MILSVVDSALPERPARLGFMTTWWVPALAGVWTLLIWGSRVRLLTGDEAAKTDVWIRIITSLVLGAAVLAMALLARADGPARWGVGVVWAFAGWMALVWVSSAFNVFVNEHSSAFRIVHTVLAVVSIGLAVATLWVTVQAD
;
A
#
# COMPACT_ATOMS: atom_id res chain seq x y z
N MET A 1 -44.12 -18.32 -5.18
CA MET A 1 -43.25 -19.53 -5.19
C MET A 1 -42.49 -19.69 -6.52
N ILE A 2 -41.97 -18.59 -7.10
CA ILE A 2 -41.16 -18.60 -8.34
C ILE A 2 -39.84 -17.83 -8.14
N LEU A 3 -39.75 -17.01 -7.08
CA LEU A 3 -38.55 -16.21 -6.77
C LEU A 3 -37.45 -16.97 -6.00
N SER A 4 -37.71 -18.17 -5.46
CA SER A 4 -36.68 -18.93 -4.72
C SER A 4 -35.83 -19.87 -5.59
N VAL A 5 -36.19 -20.05 -6.86
CA VAL A 5 -35.46 -20.96 -7.79
C VAL A 5 -34.39 -20.19 -8.57
N VAL A 6 -34.48 -18.86 -8.63
CA VAL A 6 -33.53 -18.00 -9.36
C VAL A 6 -32.24 -17.78 -8.56
N ASP A 7 -32.28 -17.85 -7.23
CA ASP A 7 -31.08 -17.69 -6.37
C ASP A 7 -30.10 -18.88 -6.46
N SER A 8 -30.56 -20.08 -6.81
CA SER A 8 -29.71 -21.27 -6.94
C SER A 8 -28.90 -21.34 -8.24
N ALA A 9 -29.09 -20.40 -9.17
CA ALA A 9 -28.46 -20.41 -10.49
C ALA A 9 -27.36 -19.34 -10.65
N LEU A 10 -26.99 -18.64 -9.58
CA LEU A 10 -25.83 -17.76 -9.64
C LEU A 10 -24.57 -18.63 -9.59
N PRO A 11 -23.73 -18.62 -10.63
CA PRO A 11 -22.50 -19.38 -10.63
C PRO A 11 -21.67 -18.96 -9.43
N GLU A 12 -21.26 -19.93 -8.60
CA GLU A 12 -20.31 -19.68 -7.53
C GLU A 12 -19.14 -18.91 -8.12
N ARG A 13 -18.93 -17.66 -7.65
CA ARG A 13 -17.84 -16.84 -8.15
C ARG A 13 -16.56 -17.64 -7.97
N PRO A 14 -15.84 -18.03 -9.04
CA PRO A 14 -14.66 -18.86 -8.89
C PRO A 14 -13.70 -18.14 -7.94
N ALA A 15 -13.19 -18.85 -6.93
CA ALA A 15 -12.36 -18.29 -5.86
C ALA A 15 -11.17 -17.43 -6.37
N ARG A 16 -10.70 -17.66 -7.61
CA ARG A 16 -9.73 -16.81 -8.31
C ARG A 16 -10.19 -15.37 -8.55
N LEU A 17 -11.48 -15.13 -8.81
CA LEU A 17 -12.03 -13.77 -8.95
C LEU A 17 -12.12 -13.04 -7.62
N GLY A 18 -12.34 -13.75 -6.50
CA GLY A 18 -12.26 -13.18 -5.14
C GLY A 18 -10.84 -12.75 -4.76
N PHE A 19 -9.85 -13.60 -5.05
CA PHE A 19 -8.43 -13.29 -4.80
C PHE A 19 -7.95 -12.06 -5.59
N MET A 20 -8.28 -11.99 -6.88
CA MET A 20 -7.95 -10.85 -7.74
C MET A 20 -8.75 -9.58 -7.42
N THR A 21 -9.79 -9.63 -6.59
CA THR A 21 -10.58 -8.43 -6.24
C THR A 21 -10.13 -7.80 -4.92
N THR A 22 -9.71 -8.60 -3.93
CA THR A 22 -9.37 -8.09 -2.59
C THR A 22 -7.88 -7.75 -2.40
N TRP A 23 -6.96 -8.57 -2.92
CA TRP A 23 -5.54 -8.50 -2.52
C TRP A 23 -4.60 -7.81 -3.51
N TRP A 24 -5.07 -7.57 -4.73
CA TRP A 24 -4.24 -6.96 -5.78
C TRP A 24 -3.86 -5.51 -5.47
N VAL A 25 -4.75 -4.70 -4.86
CA VAL A 25 -4.43 -3.31 -4.47
C VAL A 25 -3.41 -3.27 -3.33
N PRO A 26 -3.59 -4.01 -2.20
CA PRO A 26 -2.55 -4.12 -1.19
C PRO A 26 -1.22 -4.63 -1.76
N ALA A 27 -1.23 -5.64 -2.63
CA ALA A 27 -0.02 -6.14 -3.28
C ALA A 27 0.68 -5.06 -4.11
N LEU A 28 -0.07 -4.34 -4.94
CA LEU A 28 0.44 -3.24 -5.75
C LEU A 28 1.05 -2.14 -4.87
N ALA A 29 0.37 -1.76 -3.79
CA ALA A 29 0.87 -0.77 -2.84
C ALA A 29 2.17 -1.23 -2.14
N GLY A 30 2.25 -2.52 -1.78
CA GLY A 30 3.46 -3.14 -1.24
C GLY A 30 4.63 -3.08 -2.23
N VAL A 31 4.42 -3.53 -3.48
CA VAL A 31 5.43 -3.46 -4.55
C VAL A 31 5.89 -2.02 -4.80
N TRP A 32 4.94 -1.09 -4.94
CA TRP A 32 5.22 0.33 -5.14
C TRP A 32 6.10 0.92 -4.03
N THR A 33 5.79 0.58 -2.78
CA THR A 33 6.57 1.00 -1.61
C THR A 33 7.99 0.45 -1.68
N LEU A 34 8.16 -0.84 -1.95
CA LEU A 34 9.49 -1.47 -2.04
C LEU A 34 10.35 -0.85 -3.15
N LEU A 35 9.76 -0.50 -4.29
CA LEU A 35 10.48 0.15 -5.40
C LEU A 35 10.98 1.56 -5.01
N ILE A 36 10.14 2.38 -4.39
CA ILE A 36 10.52 3.75 -4.01
C ILE A 36 11.59 3.74 -2.91
N TRP A 37 11.39 2.94 -1.87
CA TRP A 37 12.31 2.95 -0.74
C TRP A 37 13.57 2.15 -1.00
N GLY A 38 13.49 1.06 -1.78
CA GLY A 38 14.66 0.31 -2.22
C GLY A 38 15.60 1.13 -3.11
N SER A 39 15.05 1.94 -4.02
CA SER A 39 15.85 2.88 -4.80
C SER A 39 16.50 3.95 -3.93
N ARG A 40 15.83 4.42 -2.87
CA ARG A 40 16.41 5.35 -1.88
C ARG A 40 17.53 4.74 -1.05
N VAL A 41 17.43 3.47 -0.63
CA VAL A 41 18.53 2.78 0.08
C VAL A 41 19.81 2.87 -0.75
N ARG A 42 19.73 2.50 -2.03
CA ARG A 42 20.88 2.55 -2.94
C ARG A 42 21.50 3.95 -3.06
N LEU A 43 20.68 5.00 -3.04
CA LEU A 43 21.15 6.38 -3.13
C LEU A 43 21.83 6.83 -1.82
N LEU A 44 21.33 6.41 -0.66
CA LEU A 44 21.83 6.87 0.65
C LEU A 44 22.99 6.03 1.18
N THR A 45 23.16 4.79 0.75
CA THR A 45 24.33 3.98 1.11
C THR A 45 25.67 4.56 0.62
N GLY A 46 25.63 5.52 -0.31
CA GLY A 46 26.81 6.28 -0.75
C GLY A 46 27.02 7.61 0.00
N ASP A 47 26.15 7.95 0.95
CA ASP A 47 26.15 9.23 1.67
C ASP A 47 26.21 9.00 3.18
N GLU A 48 27.38 9.25 3.79
CA GLU A 48 27.61 8.99 5.22
C GLU A 48 26.85 9.95 6.16
N ALA A 49 26.19 10.98 5.63
CA ALA A 49 25.45 11.97 6.42
C ALA A 49 23.97 11.61 6.67
N ALA A 50 23.51 10.42 6.25
CA ALA A 50 22.11 10.04 6.38
C ALA A 50 21.67 9.94 7.86
N LYS A 51 20.80 10.86 8.28
CA LYS A 51 20.28 10.95 9.65
C LYS A 51 19.45 9.71 10.04
N THR A 52 19.43 9.39 11.34
CA THR A 52 18.71 8.24 11.90
C THR A 52 17.21 8.22 11.59
N ASP A 53 16.55 9.38 11.58
CA ASP A 53 15.13 9.51 11.26
C ASP A 53 14.82 9.08 9.81
N VAL A 54 15.72 9.37 8.88
CA VAL A 54 15.60 8.94 7.48
C VAL A 54 15.68 7.42 7.38
N TRP A 55 16.62 6.79 8.09
CA TRP A 55 16.76 5.33 8.10
C TRP A 55 15.57 4.63 8.75
N ILE A 56 15.05 5.14 9.87
CA ILE A 56 13.82 4.61 10.49
C ILE A 56 12.69 4.64 9.47
N ARG A 57 12.50 5.78 8.77
CA ARG A 57 11.44 5.92 7.77
C ARG A 57 11.57 4.89 6.64
N ILE A 58 12.79 4.67 6.14
CA ILE A 58 13.09 3.70 5.08
C ILE A 58 12.79 2.28 5.56
N ILE A 59 13.36 1.88 6.71
CA ILE A 59 13.24 0.52 7.23
C ILE A 59 11.78 0.20 7.54
N THR A 60 11.06 1.09 8.22
CA THR A 60 9.62 0.88 8.53
C THR A 60 8.80 0.74 7.24
N SER A 61 9.07 1.56 6.22
CA SER A 61 8.36 1.47 4.94
C SER A 61 8.64 0.15 4.21
N LEU A 62 9.89 -0.30 4.22
CA LEU A 62 10.28 -1.58 3.61
C LEU A 62 9.65 -2.77 4.34
N VAL A 63 9.70 -2.77 5.68
CA VAL A 63 9.12 -3.85 6.49
C VAL A 63 7.62 -3.94 6.29
N LEU A 64 6.90 -2.82 6.37
CA LEU A 64 5.44 -2.83 6.20
C LEU A 64 5.05 -3.18 4.75
N GLY A 65 5.75 -2.63 3.75
CA GLY A 65 5.52 -2.95 2.34
C GLY A 65 5.76 -4.43 2.02
N ALA A 66 6.84 -5.02 2.55
CA ALA A 66 7.15 -6.44 2.40
C ALA A 66 6.13 -7.32 3.11
N ALA A 67 5.71 -6.95 4.33
CA ALA A 67 4.70 -7.69 5.07
C ALA A 67 3.37 -7.73 4.32
N VAL A 68 2.90 -6.60 3.80
CA VAL A 68 1.65 -6.54 3.01
C VAL A 68 1.76 -7.32 1.72
N LEU A 69 2.88 -7.22 1.00
CA LEU A 69 3.11 -8.01 -0.21
C LEU A 69 3.12 -9.51 0.10
N ALA A 70 3.83 -9.93 1.14
CA ALA A 70 3.88 -11.33 1.55
C ALA A 70 2.49 -11.85 1.93
N MET A 71 1.72 -11.09 2.70
CA MET A 71 0.34 -11.46 3.02
C MET A 71 -0.52 -11.60 1.77
N ALA A 72 -0.43 -10.65 0.83
CA ALA A 72 -1.21 -10.69 -0.40
C ALA A 72 -0.84 -11.90 -1.29
N LEU A 73 0.45 -12.27 -1.33
CA LEU A 73 0.94 -13.44 -2.08
C LEU A 73 0.61 -14.77 -1.40
N LEU A 74 0.52 -14.79 -0.07
CA LEU A 74 0.26 -15.99 0.75
C LEU A 74 -1.20 -16.13 1.18
N ALA A 75 -2.06 -15.16 0.86
CA ALA A 75 -3.46 -15.18 1.21
C ALA A 75 -4.15 -16.42 0.61
N ARG A 76 -4.84 -17.18 1.48
CA ARG A 76 -5.63 -18.35 1.10
C ARG A 76 -7.09 -17.96 0.85
N ALA A 77 -7.82 -18.86 0.19
CA ALA A 77 -9.25 -18.67 -0.12
C ALA A 77 -10.14 -18.53 1.13
N ASP A 78 -9.64 -18.93 2.30
CA ASP A 78 -10.36 -18.94 3.57
C ASP A 78 -10.50 -17.53 4.21
N GLY A 79 -10.01 -16.49 3.52
CA GLY A 79 -10.10 -15.08 3.94
C GLY A 79 -8.92 -14.58 4.77
N PRO A 80 -8.75 -13.25 4.92
CA PRO A 80 -7.73 -12.68 5.79
C PRO A 80 -7.96 -13.08 7.25
N ALA A 81 -6.90 -13.49 7.94
CA ALA A 81 -6.95 -13.50 9.40
C ALA A 81 -7.11 -12.06 9.93
N ARG A 82 -7.83 -11.86 11.05
CA ARG A 82 -8.10 -10.52 11.63
C ARG A 82 -6.85 -9.67 11.84
N TRP A 83 -5.71 -10.29 12.12
CA TRP A 83 -4.42 -9.60 12.25
C TRP A 83 -3.90 -9.05 10.92
N GLY A 84 -4.22 -9.69 9.78
CA GLY A 84 -3.84 -9.24 8.45
C GLY A 84 -4.49 -7.91 8.08
N VAL A 85 -5.76 -7.71 8.45
CA VAL A 85 -6.46 -6.42 8.28
C VAL A 85 -5.75 -5.33 9.07
N GLY A 86 -5.39 -5.59 10.33
CA GLY A 86 -4.63 -4.65 11.15
C GLY A 86 -3.29 -4.22 10.55
N VAL A 87 -2.54 -5.17 9.97
CA VAL A 87 -1.26 -4.87 9.28
C VAL A 87 -1.48 -4.04 8.02
N VAL A 88 -2.50 -4.35 7.22
CA VAL A 88 -2.84 -3.57 6.02
C VAL A 88 -3.24 -2.14 6.38
N TRP A 89 -4.01 -1.96 7.45
CA TRP A 89 -4.40 -0.64 7.95
C TRP A 89 -3.20 0.15 8.47
N ALA A 90 -2.33 -0.49 9.26
CA ALA A 90 -1.10 0.14 9.74
C ALA A 90 -0.20 0.58 8.58
N PHE A 91 -0.06 -0.27 7.56
CA PHE A 91 0.68 0.06 6.34
C PHE A 91 0.05 1.24 5.59
N ALA A 92 -1.25 1.21 5.33
CA ALA A 92 -1.93 2.29 4.62
C ALA A 92 -1.85 3.62 5.38
N GLY A 93 -2.04 3.60 6.71
CA GLY A 93 -1.88 4.77 7.57
C GLY A 93 -0.45 5.31 7.55
N TRP A 94 0.55 4.43 7.66
CA TRP A 94 1.96 4.81 7.57
C TRP A 94 2.31 5.44 6.22
N MET A 95 1.87 4.82 5.12
CA MET A 95 2.07 5.31 3.77
C MET A 95 1.47 6.70 3.61
N ALA A 96 0.21 6.90 4.01
CA ALA A 96 -0.44 8.20 3.96
C ALA A 96 0.33 9.26 4.78
N LEU A 97 0.73 8.93 6.01
CA LEU A 97 1.47 9.83 6.90
C LEU A 97 2.78 10.32 6.27
N VAL A 98 3.60 9.38 5.76
CA VAL A 98 4.90 9.70 5.17
C VAL A 98 4.74 10.59 3.94
N TRP A 99 3.75 10.30 3.09
CA TRP A 99 3.57 11.04 1.84
C TRP A 99 2.89 12.39 2.03
N VAL A 100 1.98 12.53 2.99
CA VAL A 100 1.45 13.84 3.41
C VAL A 100 2.56 14.71 3.98
N SER A 101 3.39 14.17 4.89
CA SER A 101 4.56 14.89 5.42
C SER A 101 5.53 15.29 4.31
N SER A 102 5.80 14.38 3.35
CA SER A 102 6.66 14.68 2.21
C SER A 102 6.09 15.77 1.31
N ALA A 103 4.78 15.76 1.02
CA ALA A 103 4.14 16.79 0.23
C ALA A 103 4.22 18.14 0.94
N PHE A 104 3.89 18.19 2.23
CA PHE A 104 3.98 19.41 3.03
C PHE A 104 5.40 19.98 3.03
N ASN A 105 6.41 19.15 3.27
CA ASN A 105 7.82 19.56 3.24
C ASN A 105 8.23 20.16 1.89
N VAL A 106 7.70 19.61 0.78
CA VAL A 106 7.99 20.07 -0.58
C VAL A 106 7.36 21.43 -0.88
N PHE A 107 6.18 21.70 -0.32
CA PHE A 107 5.47 22.97 -0.51
C PHE A 107 5.96 24.09 0.41
N VAL A 108 6.41 23.75 1.63
CA VAL A 108 6.90 24.74 2.60
C VAL A 108 8.33 25.20 2.28
N ASN A 109 9.17 24.31 1.74
CA ASN A 109 10.58 24.63 1.49
C ASN A 109 10.86 25.03 0.04
N GLU A 110 11.94 25.77 -0.15
CA GLU A 110 12.46 26.11 -1.47
C GLU A 110 13.11 24.87 -2.12
N HIS A 111 12.51 24.42 -3.21
CA HIS A 111 13.01 23.32 -4.02
C HIS A 111 12.82 23.65 -5.50
N SER A 112 13.64 23.03 -6.35
CA SER A 112 13.48 23.16 -7.80
C SER A 112 12.11 22.65 -8.27
N SER A 113 11.59 23.22 -9.36
CA SER A 113 10.29 22.83 -9.91
C SER A 113 10.21 21.33 -10.26
N ALA A 114 11.30 20.78 -10.81
CA ALA A 114 11.38 19.35 -11.12
C ALA A 114 11.27 18.47 -9.86
N PHE A 115 11.94 18.86 -8.77
CA PHE A 115 11.86 18.14 -7.49
C PHE A 115 10.45 18.17 -6.92
N ARG A 116 9.78 19.34 -6.99
CA ARG A 116 8.38 19.49 -6.55
C ARG A 116 7.45 18.57 -7.31
N ILE A 117 7.51 18.60 -8.64
CA ILE A 117 6.65 17.78 -9.51
C ILE A 117 6.77 16.29 -9.16
N VAL A 118 8.00 15.77 -9.08
CA VAL A 118 8.23 14.34 -8.80
C VAL A 118 7.65 13.95 -7.44
N HIS A 119 7.90 14.75 -6.40
CA HIS A 119 7.39 14.42 -5.06
C HIS A 119 5.88 14.59 -4.94
N THR A 120 5.28 15.55 -5.64
CA THR A 120 3.82 15.69 -5.69
C THR A 120 3.19 14.47 -6.36
N VAL A 121 3.72 14.01 -7.50
CA VAL A 121 3.20 12.81 -8.19
C VAL A 121 3.34 11.58 -7.29
N LEU A 122 4.51 11.38 -6.69
CA LEU A 122 4.73 10.27 -5.76
C LEU A 122 3.77 10.32 -4.56
N ALA A 123 3.51 11.51 -4.02
CA ALA A 123 2.58 11.68 -2.91
C ALA A 123 1.14 11.35 -3.32
N VAL A 124 0.67 11.87 -4.45
CA VAL A 124 -0.69 11.61 -4.98
C VAL A 124 -0.89 10.11 -5.22
N VAL A 125 0.02 9.45 -5.92
CA VAL A 125 -0.08 8.01 -6.21
C VAL A 125 -0.09 7.21 -4.92
N SER A 126 0.80 7.54 -3.97
CA SER A 126 0.94 6.78 -2.74
C SER A 126 -0.24 6.97 -1.78
N ILE A 127 -0.78 8.18 -1.67
CA ILE A 127 -2.00 8.46 -0.91
C ILE A 127 -3.20 7.78 -1.57
N GLY A 128 -3.30 7.83 -2.90
CA GLY A 128 -4.34 7.14 -3.66
C GLY A 128 -4.31 5.63 -3.43
N LEU A 129 -3.13 5.02 -3.46
CA LEU A 129 -2.94 3.61 -3.13
C LEU A 129 -3.33 3.30 -1.68
N ALA A 130 -2.93 4.13 -0.71
CA ALA A 130 -3.32 3.94 0.69
C ALA A 130 -4.84 3.97 0.87
N VAL A 131 -5.53 4.95 0.27
CA VAL A 131 -7.00 5.04 0.31
C VAL A 131 -7.65 3.84 -0.38
N ALA A 132 -7.16 3.45 -1.57
CA ALA A 132 -7.68 2.30 -2.28
C ALA A 132 -7.48 1.00 -1.49
N THR A 133 -6.33 0.82 -0.83
CA THR A 133 -6.05 -0.31 0.06
C THR A 133 -7.03 -0.38 1.24
N LEU A 134 -7.37 0.75 1.85
CA LEU A 134 -8.40 0.79 2.91
C LEU A 134 -9.79 0.48 2.36
N TRP A 135 -10.15 1.05 1.21
CA TRP A 135 -11.45 0.86 0.57
C TRP A 135 -11.73 -0.60 0.23
N VAL A 136 -10.74 -1.33 -0.29
CA VAL A 136 -10.91 -2.75 -0.65
C VAL A 136 -10.90 -3.67 0.57
N THR A 137 -10.20 -3.31 1.64
CA THR A 137 -10.21 -4.12 2.88
C THR A 137 -11.52 -3.97 3.63
N VAL A 138 -12.07 -2.76 3.73
CA VAL A 138 -13.38 -2.52 4.38
C VAL A 138 -14.54 -3.23 3.66
N GLN A 139 -14.48 -3.38 2.34
CA GLN A 139 -15.50 -4.13 1.59
C GLN A 139 -15.40 -5.66 1.73
N ALA A 140 -14.28 -6.15 2.27
CA ALA A 140 -14.03 -7.58 2.44
C ALA A 140 -14.37 -8.09 3.85
N ASP A 141 -14.63 -7.19 4.80
CA ASP A 141 -15.13 -7.45 6.15
C ASP A 141 -16.67 -7.45 6.19
#